data_AF-A0A2W4ZCM1-F1
#
_entry.id   AF-A0A2W4ZCM1-F1
#
_cell.length_a   1.000
_cell.length_b   1.000
_cell.length_c   1.000
_cell.angle_alpha   90.00
_cell.angle_beta   90.00
_cell.angle_gamma   90.00
#
_symmetry.space_group_name_H-M   'P 1'
#
loop_
_entity.id
_entity.type
_entity.pdbx_description
1 polymer ?
#
loop_
_entity_poly.entity_id
_entity_poly.type
_entity_poly.pdbx_seq_one_letter_code
_entity_poly.pdbx_strand_id
1 'polypeptide(L)'
;MHHELDTRGIEVRAHAWLSTEWFSPHDTPGIAVPFYLAHPRLARLERKMVLEVEGGTVRECMRILRHEAGHVVQRAYGLHRRKRWRELFGNASKRYPDFYRPNPTSRRHVQHLRRWYAQCHPDEDFAETFAVWLGPRARWKKRYADWPALQKLQYVDELMDELDGVKPPPKPRTTMEPLHSLTTTLGQHYRDKQKRFSVEAPTVFDRDLLKIFSADPAHRKAPAATTVIRKHRAQIMHSVARETGEYPLALDHALDDVIDRSRVLKLRAPGSGQTMRRKLTALLTAKSVTSLYSSGRRQTFAV
;
A
#
# COMPACT_ATOMS: atom_id res chain seq x y z
N MET A 1 11.76 -5.57 -12.56
CA MET A 1 12.42 -4.87 -11.45
C MET A 1 13.93 -4.83 -11.65
N HIS A 2 14.66 -5.96 -11.66
CA HIS A 2 16.12 -5.94 -11.91
C HIS A 2 16.53 -5.18 -13.16
N HIS A 3 15.86 -5.43 -14.29
CA HIS A 3 16.11 -4.65 -15.51
C HIS A 3 15.92 -3.13 -15.34
N GLU A 4 14.98 -2.68 -14.49
CA GLU A 4 14.80 -1.26 -14.19
C GLU A 4 15.96 -0.69 -13.37
N LEU A 5 16.51 -1.49 -12.44
CA LEU A 5 17.73 -1.14 -11.69
C LEU A 5 18.95 -1.09 -12.62
N ASP A 6 19.14 -2.11 -13.46
CA ASP A 6 20.23 -2.21 -14.42
C ASP A 6 20.23 -1.02 -15.39
N THR A 7 19.04 -0.61 -15.88
CA THR A 7 18.89 0.55 -16.78
C THR A 7 19.25 1.88 -16.09
N ARG A 8 19.28 1.91 -14.76
CA ARG A 8 19.68 3.05 -13.93
C ARG A 8 21.07 2.88 -13.33
N GLY A 9 21.85 1.90 -13.78
CA GLY A 9 23.21 1.68 -13.27
C GLY A 9 23.30 1.14 -11.84
N ILE A 10 22.17 0.69 -11.26
CA ILE A 10 22.15 0.21 -9.87
C ILE A 10 22.47 -1.29 -9.82
N GLU A 11 23.67 -1.61 -9.33
CA GLU A 11 24.26 -2.96 -9.28
C GLU A 11 23.64 -3.89 -8.22
N VAL A 12 22.57 -3.46 -7.53
CA VAL A 12 21.92 -4.26 -6.48
C VAL A 12 21.09 -5.41 -7.08
N ARG A 13 21.45 -6.64 -6.73
CA ARG A 13 20.74 -7.86 -7.16
C ARG A 13 20.03 -8.56 -6.01
N ALA A 14 18.81 -8.08 -5.73
CA ALA A 14 17.93 -8.72 -4.77
C ALA A 14 17.66 -10.20 -5.11
N HIS A 15 17.80 -11.15 -4.17
CA HIS A 15 17.15 -12.46 -4.34
C HIS A 15 15.67 -12.36 -3.99
N ALA A 16 14.90 -13.34 -4.42
CA ALA A 16 13.51 -13.51 -4.04
C ALA A 16 13.26 -14.93 -3.56
N TRP A 17 12.35 -15.09 -2.61
CA TRP A 17 11.87 -16.39 -2.15
C TRP A 17 10.37 -16.33 -1.87
N LEU A 18 9.71 -17.49 -1.87
CA LEU A 18 8.30 -17.54 -1.48
C LEU A 18 8.17 -17.52 0.04
N SER A 19 7.23 -16.73 0.55
CA SER A 19 6.86 -16.64 1.97
C SER A 19 5.35 -16.39 2.10
N THR A 20 4.88 -15.99 3.28
CA THR A 20 3.47 -15.68 3.56
C THR A 20 3.04 -14.32 3.02
N GLU A 21 3.90 -13.31 3.12
CA GLU A 21 3.61 -11.90 2.80
C GLU A 21 4.81 -11.22 2.10
N TRP A 22 4.62 -9.97 1.66
CA TRP A 22 5.67 -9.15 1.05
C TRP A 22 6.50 -8.50 2.15
N PHE A 23 7.83 -8.64 2.10
CA PHE A 23 8.74 -7.85 2.94
C PHE A 23 10.19 -7.96 2.47
N SER A 24 11.03 -7.02 2.88
CA SER A 24 12.48 -7.04 2.70
C SER A 24 13.18 -7.00 4.07
N PRO A 25 13.81 -8.09 4.52
CA PRO A 25 14.62 -8.10 5.74
C PRO A 25 15.75 -7.06 5.74
N HIS A 26 16.16 -6.61 6.93
CA HIS A 26 17.24 -5.62 7.05
C HIS A 26 18.65 -6.19 6.79
N ASP A 27 18.84 -7.47 7.08
CA ASP A 27 20.12 -8.16 7.12
C ASP A 27 20.49 -8.85 5.80
N THR A 28 19.52 -8.99 4.88
CA THR A 28 19.73 -9.67 3.60
C THR A 28 19.23 -8.84 2.41
N PRO A 29 19.92 -8.86 1.26
CA PRO A 29 19.49 -8.12 0.09
C PRO A 29 18.44 -8.93 -0.68
N GLY A 30 17.25 -9.13 -0.13
CA GLY A 30 16.23 -9.90 -0.82
C GLY A 30 14.81 -9.64 -0.36
N ILE A 31 13.87 -10.17 -1.15
CA ILE A 31 12.45 -9.84 -1.10
C ILE A 31 11.66 -11.14 -0.91
N ALA A 32 10.90 -11.22 0.18
CA ALA A 32 9.88 -12.23 0.37
C ALA A 32 8.69 -11.95 -0.54
N VAL A 33 8.26 -12.96 -1.29
CA VAL A 33 7.12 -12.89 -2.21
C VAL A 33 6.03 -13.82 -1.69
N PRO A 34 4.78 -13.35 -1.55
CA PRO A 34 3.71 -14.20 -1.05
C PRO A 34 3.46 -15.43 -1.95
N PHE A 35 3.35 -16.60 -1.33
CA PHE A 35 3.13 -17.88 -2.01
C PHE A 35 1.88 -17.87 -2.88
N TYR A 36 0.88 -17.06 -2.54
CA TYR A 36 -0.37 -17.02 -3.29
C TYR A 36 -0.21 -16.46 -4.71
N LEU A 37 0.89 -15.74 -4.99
CA LEU A 37 1.23 -15.25 -6.33
C LEU A 37 1.87 -16.33 -7.21
N ALA A 38 2.37 -17.41 -6.63
CA ALA A 38 3.07 -18.47 -7.37
C ALA A 38 2.14 -19.30 -8.27
N HIS A 39 0.82 -19.31 -8.03
CA HIS A 39 -0.10 -20.11 -8.83
C HIS A 39 -1.53 -19.53 -8.89
N PRO A 40 -2.22 -19.55 -10.05
CA PRO A 40 -3.58 -18.99 -10.20
C PRO A 40 -4.63 -19.60 -9.26
N ARG A 41 -4.46 -20.87 -8.83
CA ARG A 41 -5.34 -21.50 -7.82
C ARG A 41 -5.16 -20.86 -6.44
N LEU A 42 -3.93 -20.53 -6.06
CA LEU A 42 -3.63 -19.90 -4.78
C LEU A 42 -4.08 -18.43 -4.79
N ALA A 43 -3.87 -17.72 -5.90
CA ALA A 43 -4.42 -16.37 -6.07
C ALA A 43 -5.97 -16.35 -6.00
N ARG A 44 -6.64 -17.37 -6.56
CA ARG A 44 -8.09 -17.53 -6.40
C ARG A 44 -8.49 -17.84 -4.96
N LEU A 45 -7.69 -18.63 -4.24
CA LEU A 45 -7.93 -18.94 -2.83
C LEU A 45 -7.73 -17.69 -1.97
N GLU A 46 -6.64 -16.94 -2.15
CA GLU A 46 -6.39 -15.65 -1.51
C GLU A 46 -7.58 -14.71 -1.73
N ARG A 47 -8.00 -14.55 -2.99
CA ARG A 47 -9.19 -13.77 -3.33
C ARG A 47 -10.46 -14.31 -2.69
N LYS A 48 -10.60 -15.61 -2.46
CA LYS A 48 -11.79 -16.16 -1.78
C LYS A 48 -11.74 -15.89 -0.28
N MET A 49 -10.57 -15.99 0.34
CA MET A 49 -10.40 -15.94 1.79
C MET A 49 -10.26 -14.51 2.30
N VAL A 50 -9.54 -13.64 1.59
CA VAL A 50 -9.27 -12.24 1.98
C VAL A 50 -9.76 -11.22 0.95
N LEU A 51 -10.43 -11.66 -0.14
CA LEU A 51 -11.17 -10.83 -1.10
C LEU A 51 -10.31 -9.85 -1.93
N GLU A 52 -9.00 -9.99 -1.83
CA GLU A 52 -7.98 -9.30 -2.60
C GLU A 52 -6.80 -10.25 -2.84
N VAL A 53 -5.97 -9.90 -3.80
CA VAL A 53 -4.69 -10.56 -4.05
C VAL A 53 -3.70 -9.43 -4.22
N GLU A 54 -2.99 -9.10 -3.15
CA GLU A 54 -2.00 -8.02 -3.19
C GLU A 54 -0.88 -8.39 -4.17
N GLY A 55 -0.57 -7.50 -5.11
CA GLY A 55 0.31 -7.83 -6.23
C GLY A 55 -0.32 -8.80 -7.26
N GLY A 56 -1.63 -9.02 -7.22
CA GLY A 56 -2.33 -9.95 -8.12
C GLY A 56 -2.41 -9.48 -9.59
N THR A 57 -2.02 -8.24 -9.87
CA THR A 57 -1.85 -7.71 -11.24
C THR A 57 -0.39 -7.31 -11.45
N VAL A 58 0.11 -7.39 -12.69
CA VAL A 58 1.49 -6.98 -13.03
C VAL A 58 1.79 -5.56 -12.54
N ARG A 59 0.84 -4.64 -12.70
CA ARG A 59 0.99 -3.25 -12.28
C ARG A 59 1.14 -3.11 -10.76
N GLU A 60 0.33 -3.82 -9.97
CA GLU A 60 0.40 -3.77 -8.51
C GLU A 60 1.64 -4.50 -7.98
N CYS A 61 1.95 -5.68 -8.55
CA CYS A 61 3.17 -6.43 -8.23
C CYS A 61 4.40 -5.56 -8.45
N MET A 62 4.48 -4.88 -9.60
CA MET A 62 5.58 -3.95 -9.89
C MET A 62 5.58 -2.69 -9.02
N ARG A 63 4.47 -2.28 -8.40
CA ARG A 63 4.50 -1.19 -7.40
C ARG A 63 5.18 -1.68 -6.12
N ILE A 64 4.78 -2.84 -5.62
CA ILE A 64 5.34 -3.42 -4.39
C ILE A 64 6.80 -3.78 -4.59
N LEU A 65 7.16 -4.45 -5.69
CA LEU A 65 8.57 -4.80 -5.97
C LEU A 65 9.51 -3.59 -6.02
N ARG A 66 9.04 -2.43 -6.51
CA ARG A 66 9.86 -1.21 -6.51
C ARG A 66 10.02 -0.61 -5.12
N HIS A 67 8.97 -0.71 -4.30
CA HIS A 67 9.02 -0.32 -2.90
C HIS A 67 10.02 -1.21 -2.14
N GLU A 68 9.89 -2.54 -2.24
CA GLU A 68 10.81 -3.48 -1.61
C GLU A 68 12.26 -3.32 -2.13
N ALA A 69 12.43 -3.06 -3.43
CA ALA A 69 13.75 -2.74 -3.98
C ALA A 69 14.37 -1.49 -3.33
N GLY A 70 13.56 -0.50 -2.95
CA GLY A 70 14.01 0.66 -2.20
C GLY A 70 14.61 0.28 -0.85
N HIS A 71 13.94 -0.59 -0.09
CA HIS A 71 14.49 -1.14 1.16
C HIS A 71 15.80 -1.89 0.93
N VAL A 72 15.84 -2.76 -0.08
CA VAL A 72 17.05 -3.51 -0.43
C VAL A 72 18.22 -2.57 -0.76
N VAL A 73 18.00 -1.57 -1.62
CA VAL A 73 19.03 -0.58 -2.02
C VAL A 73 19.48 0.26 -0.82
N GLN A 74 18.54 0.73 0.01
CA GLN A 74 18.84 1.47 1.24
C GLN A 74 19.79 0.70 2.15
N ARG A 75 19.52 -0.59 2.34
CA ARG A 75 20.29 -1.44 3.27
C ARG A 75 21.57 -1.95 2.63
N ALA A 76 21.60 -2.21 1.33
CA ALA A 76 22.78 -2.66 0.60
C ALA A 76 23.90 -1.62 0.65
N TYR A 77 23.59 -0.35 0.34
CA TYR A 77 24.58 0.74 0.35
C TYR A 77 24.69 1.48 1.69
N GLY A 78 23.91 1.10 2.70
CA GLY A 78 23.92 1.77 4.01
C GLY A 78 23.46 3.23 3.97
N LEU A 79 22.55 3.58 3.04
CA LEU A 79 22.14 4.96 2.74
C LEU A 79 21.57 5.69 3.96
N HIS A 80 20.84 4.97 4.80
CA HIS A 80 20.24 5.45 6.04
C HIS A 80 21.23 6.05 7.05
N ARG A 81 22.53 5.78 6.90
CA ARG A 81 23.59 6.33 7.76
C ARG A 81 24.04 7.73 7.32
N ARG A 82 23.81 8.10 6.05
CA ARG A 82 24.24 9.38 5.48
C ARG A 82 23.52 10.54 6.18
N LYS A 83 24.24 11.66 6.40
CA LYS A 83 23.71 12.84 7.08
C LYS A 83 22.48 13.42 6.35
N ARG A 84 22.60 13.68 5.04
CA ARG A 84 21.53 14.24 4.21
C ARG A 84 20.30 13.34 4.12
N TRP A 85 20.49 12.01 4.13
CA TRP A 85 19.39 11.06 4.23
C TRP A 85 18.60 11.26 5.53
N ARG A 86 19.29 11.37 6.66
CA ARG A 86 18.64 11.56 7.98
C ARG A 86 17.94 12.90 8.11
N GLU A 87 18.48 13.95 7.48
CA GLU A 87 17.85 15.28 7.45
C GLU A 87 16.53 15.27 6.65
N LEU A 88 16.48 14.52 5.55
CA LEU A 88 15.31 14.49 4.66
C LEU A 88 14.23 13.51 5.12
N PHE A 89 14.62 12.29 5.53
CA PHE A 89 13.68 11.20 5.86
C PHE A 89 13.48 11.02 7.37
N GLY A 90 14.47 11.39 8.18
CA GLY A 90 14.48 11.17 9.63
C GLY A 90 15.39 10.01 10.06
N ASN A 91 15.20 9.52 11.28
CA ASN A 91 16.05 8.46 11.83
C ASN A 91 15.51 7.05 11.49
N ALA A 92 16.27 6.25 10.75
CA ALA A 92 15.95 4.86 10.42
C ALA A 92 15.92 3.92 11.63
N SER A 93 16.52 4.29 12.77
CA SER A 93 16.46 3.51 14.01
C SER A 93 15.20 3.80 14.84
N LYS A 94 14.28 4.64 14.33
CA LYS A 94 13.00 4.88 14.99
C LYS A 94 12.26 3.55 15.09
N ARG A 95 11.60 3.30 16.22
CA ARG A 95 10.77 2.10 16.37
C ARG A 95 9.60 2.19 15.38
N TYR A 96 9.36 1.11 14.64
CA TYR A 96 8.16 1.01 13.80
C TYR A 96 6.92 1.16 14.69
N PRO A 97 6.00 2.05 14.32
CA PRO A 97 4.81 2.25 15.11
C PRO A 97 3.88 1.04 14.95
N ASP A 98 3.33 0.53 16.05
CA ASP A 98 2.23 -0.45 15.98
C ASP A 98 1.02 0.16 15.24
N PHE A 99 0.90 1.50 15.31
CA PHE A 99 -0.08 2.25 14.55
C PHE A 99 0.37 3.68 14.22
N TYR A 100 0.01 4.18 13.04
CA TYR A 100 0.27 5.57 12.64
C TYR A 100 -1.01 6.30 12.22
N ARG A 101 -0.97 7.64 12.26
CA ARG A 101 -2.06 8.48 11.78
C ARG A 101 -1.54 9.35 10.65
N PRO A 102 -1.88 9.05 9.39
CA PRO A 102 -1.43 9.86 8.28
C PRO A 102 -2.07 11.25 8.33
N ASN A 103 -1.34 12.25 7.85
CA ASN A 103 -1.88 13.55 7.49
C ASN A 103 -2.19 13.56 5.98
N PRO A 104 -3.46 13.49 5.57
CA PRO A 104 -3.87 13.48 4.16
C PRO A 104 -3.43 14.68 3.35
N THR A 105 -3.29 15.82 4.03
CA THR A 105 -2.97 17.11 3.42
C THR A 105 -1.46 17.32 3.27
N SER A 106 -0.65 16.43 3.86
CA SER A 106 0.81 16.56 3.83
C SER A 106 1.34 16.39 2.41
N ARG A 107 2.01 17.43 1.92
CA ARG A 107 2.77 17.41 0.66
C ARG A 107 4.25 17.07 0.85
N ARG A 108 4.66 16.71 2.08
CA ARG A 108 6.06 16.38 2.42
C ARG A 108 6.48 14.96 2.01
N HIS A 109 5.54 14.13 1.59
CA HIS A 109 5.77 12.72 1.26
C HIS A 109 5.24 12.40 -0.13
N VAL A 110 5.92 11.50 -0.84
CA VAL A 110 5.43 10.98 -2.11
C VAL A 110 4.21 10.08 -1.90
N GLN A 111 3.59 9.66 -3.00
CA GLN A 111 2.39 8.81 -2.99
C GLN A 111 2.59 7.67 -3.99
N HIS A 112 3.05 6.52 -3.48
CA HIS A 112 3.34 5.33 -4.28
C HIS A 112 2.50 4.12 -3.90
N LEU A 113 2.49 3.67 -2.65
CA LEU A 113 1.54 2.68 -2.12
C LEU A 113 0.33 3.38 -1.50
N ARG A 114 -0.67 2.59 -1.11
CA ARG A 114 -1.93 3.11 -0.57
C ARG A 114 -1.74 3.59 0.88
N ARG A 115 -2.75 4.27 1.43
CA ARG A 115 -2.84 4.68 2.84
C ARG A 115 -1.72 5.61 3.31
N TRP A 116 -1.11 6.42 2.43
CA TRP A 116 0.01 7.29 2.81
C TRP A 116 1.18 6.55 3.47
N TYR A 117 1.52 5.37 2.94
CA TYR A 117 2.52 4.47 3.51
C TYR A 117 3.86 5.16 3.81
N ALA A 118 4.27 6.12 2.95
CA ALA A 118 5.45 6.97 3.14
C ALA A 118 5.48 7.76 4.46
N GLN A 119 4.35 7.92 5.17
CA GLN A 119 4.29 8.62 6.46
C GLN A 119 4.47 7.69 7.67
N CYS A 120 4.53 6.38 7.45
CA CYS A 120 4.69 5.37 8.50
C CYS A 120 6.01 5.55 9.28
N HIS A 121 7.11 5.53 8.55
CA HIS A 121 8.45 5.40 9.08
C HIS A 121 9.47 5.98 8.08
N PRO A 122 10.62 6.51 8.53
CA PRO A 122 11.65 7.05 7.63
C PRO A 122 12.11 6.10 6.52
N ASP A 123 12.24 4.80 6.82
CA ASP A 123 12.56 3.79 5.80
C ASP A 123 11.46 3.69 4.74
N GLU A 124 10.18 3.76 5.15
CA GLU A 124 9.05 3.68 4.23
C GLU A 124 8.93 4.92 3.36
N ASP A 125 9.23 6.10 3.91
CA ASP A 125 9.32 7.34 3.16
C ASP A 125 10.40 7.26 2.07
N PHE A 126 11.56 6.68 2.39
CA PHE A 126 12.61 6.42 1.42
C PHE A 126 12.19 5.40 0.37
N ALA A 127 11.68 4.23 0.77
CA ALA A 127 11.28 3.16 -0.15
C ALA A 127 10.19 3.63 -1.13
N GLU A 128 9.20 4.39 -0.64
CA GLU A 128 8.17 5.01 -1.48
C GLU A 128 8.77 6.04 -2.45
N THR A 129 9.69 6.90 -1.97
CA THR A 129 10.37 7.92 -2.80
C THR A 129 11.20 7.26 -3.90
N PHE A 130 11.97 6.24 -3.54
CA PHE A 130 12.74 5.43 -4.47
C PHE A 130 11.85 4.77 -5.53
N ALA A 131 10.71 4.19 -5.12
CA ALA A 131 9.80 3.53 -6.04
C ALA A 131 9.15 4.49 -7.04
N VAL A 132 8.81 5.73 -6.61
CA VAL A 132 8.35 6.80 -7.52
C VAL A 132 9.46 7.18 -8.51
N TRP A 133 10.69 7.35 -8.03
CA TRP A 133 11.84 7.73 -8.85
C TRP A 133 12.19 6.65 -9.89
N LEU A 134 12.19 5.38 -9.50
CA LEU A 134 12.56 4.23 -10.34
C LEU A 134 11.53 3.98 -11.46
N GLY A 135 10.27 4.33 -11.23
CA GLY A 135 9.17 4.06 -12.16
C GLY A 135 9.46 4.49 -13.61
N PRO A 136 9.08 3.68 -14.61
CA PRO A 136 9.33 4.00 -16.01
C PRO A 136 8.55 5.25 -16.44
N ARG A 137 9.22 6.17 -17.16
CA ARG A 137 8.66 7.47 -17.56
C ARG A 137 8.16 8.30 -16.38
N ALA A 138 8.73 8.14 -15.19
CA ALA A 138 8.28 8.85 -14.00
C ALA A 138 8.40 10.37 -14.21
N ARG A 139 7.26 11.02 -14.45
CA ARG A 139 7.13 12.49 -14.52
C ARG A 139 7.08 13.10 -13.12
N TRP A 140 7.92 12.60 -12.21
CA TRP A 140 7.90 12.98 -10.80
C TRP A 140 8.24 14.46 -10.62
N LYS A 141 9.15 15.01 -11.43
CA LYS A 141 9.50 16.45 -11.44
C LYS A 141 8.24 17.31 -11.63
N LYS A 142 7.39 16.95 -12.61
CA LYS A 142 6.12 17.66 -12.86
C LYS A 142 5.06 17.34 -11.81
N ARG A 143 4.95 16.09 -11.37
CA ARG A 143 3.91 15.65 -10.41
C ARG A 143 4.10 16.28 -9.03
N TYR A 144 5.33 16.52 -8.61
CA TYR A 144 5.69 17.00 -7.29
C TYR A 144 6.29 18.42 -7.31
N ALA A 145 6.19 19.17 -8.42
CA ALA A 145 6.84 20.47 -8.58
C ALA A 145 6.61 21.44 -7.39
N ASP A 146 5.37 21.50 -6.89
CA ASP A 146 4.98 22.39 -5.79
C ASP A 146 4.93 21.70 -4.42
N TRP A 147 5.57 20.53 -4.30
CA TRP A 147 5.54 19.70 -3.10
C TRP A 147 6.92 19.69 -2.44
N PRO A 148 7.03 19.87 -1.11
CA PRO A 148 8.30 19.70 -0.41
C PRO A 148 8.92 18.30 -0.61
N ALA A 149 8.11 17.29 -0.90
CA ALA A 149 8.58 15.94 -1.28
C ALA A 149 9.54 15.93 -2.49
N LEU A 150 9.50 16.97 -3.34
CA LEU A 150 10.41 17.09 -4.48
C LEU A 150 11.88 17.07 -4.07
N GLN A 151 12.22 17.67 -2.92
CA GLN A 151 13.59 17.69 -2.40
C GLN A 151 14.11 16.27 -2.12
N LYS A 152 13.24 15.37 -1.65
CA LYS A 152 13.58 13.96 -1.43
C LYS A 152 13.79 13.23 -2.76
N LEU A 153 12.97 13.50 -3.76
CA LEU A 153 13.11 12.93 -5.09
C LEU A 153 14.40 13.40 -5.79
N GLN A 154 14.73 14.69 -5.69
CA GLN A 154 15.99 15.24 -6.20
C GLN A 154 17.20 14.62 -5.48
N TYR A 155 17.11 14.49 -4.15
CA TYR A 155 18.16 13.81 -3.39
C TYR A 155 18.33 12.34 -3.82
N VAL A 156 17.23 11.61 -4.06
CA VAL A 156 17.32 10.24 -4.56
C VAL A 156 17.89 10.20 -5.98
N ASP A 157 17.54 11.14 -6.87
CA ASP A 157 18.12 11.27 -8.22
C ASP A 157 19.64 11.42 -8.14
N GLU A 158 20.12 12.41 -7.39
CA GLU A 158 21.55 12.67 -7.17
C GLU A 158 22.27 11.48 -6.51
N LEU A 159 21.65 10.87 -5.50
CA LEU A 159 22.21 9.74 -4.78
C LEU A 159 22.35 8.49 -5.64
N MET A 160 21.42 8.27 -6.58
CA MET A 160 21.48 7.12 -7.49
C MET A 160 22.49 7.36 -8.61
N ASP A 161 22.63 8.60 -9.09
CA ASP A 161 23.70 8.98 -10.03
C ASP A 161 25.10 8.78 -9.41
N GLU A 162 25.28 9.10 -8.12
CA GLU A 162 26.52 8.82 -7.37
C GLU A 162 26.84 7.31 -7.27
N LEU A 163 25.83 6.45 -7.37
CA LEU A 163 25.93 5.00 -7.21
C LEU A 163 25.96 4.24 -8.54
N ASP A 164 25.91 4.95 -9.66
CA ASP A 164 25.96 4.34 -10.99
C ASP A 164 27.24 3.50 -11.16
N GLY A 165 27.07 2.21 -11.44
CA GLY A 165 28.14 1.23 -11.58
C GLY A 165 28.84 0.84 -10.27
N VAL A 166 28.41 1.39 -9.12
CA VAL A 166 29.02 1.09 -7.81
C VAL A 166 28.45 -0.21 -7.25
N LYS A 167 29.30 -1.21 -7.07
CA LYS A 167 28.90 -2.49 -6.45
C LYS A 167 28.66 -2.32 -4.96
N PRO A 168 27.52 -2.80 -4.42
CA PRO A 168 27.28 -2.78 -2.98
C PRO A 168 28.23 -3.75 -2.27
N PRO A 169 28.56 -3.51 -0.98
CA PRO A 169 29.27 -4.48 -0.17
C PRO A 169 28.57 -5.85 -0.18
N PRO A 170 29.32 -6.97 -0.19
CA PRO A 170 28.73 -8.29 -0.16
C PRO A 170 27.91 -8.47 1.11
N LYS A 171 26.70 -9.03 0.96
CA LYS A 171 25.83 -9.39 2.07
C LYS A 171 25.41 -10.86 1.96
N PRO A 172 25.19 -11.55 3.09
CA PRO A 172 24.69 -12.90 3.09
C PRO A 172 23.29 -12.95 2.46
N ARG A 173 23.04 -13.99 1.66
CA ARG A 173 21.74 -14.26 1.03
C ARG A 173 20.98 -15.28 1.88
N THR A 174 20.42 -14.80 2.98
CA THR A 174 19.55 -15.57 3.87
C THR A 174 18.09 -15.38 3.45
N THR A 175 17.24 -16.31 3.84
CA THR A 175 15.79 -16.22 3.61
C THR A 175 15.10 -16.27 4.96
N MET A 176 14.36 -15.21 5.30
CA MET A 176 13.51 -15.20 6.50
C MET A 176 12.15 -15.81 6.16
N GLU A 177 11.69 -16.72 7.01
CA GLU A 177 10.40 -17.43 6.87
C GLU A 177 10.12 -17.97 5.45
N PRO A 178 11.06 -18.74 4.85
CA PRO A 178 10.83 -19.30 3.53
C PRO A 178 9.69 -20.33 3.55
N LEU A 179 8.94 -20.43 2.46
CA LEU A 179 7.76 -21.28 2.35
C LEU A 179 8.03 -22.74 2.74
N HIS A 180 9.21 -23.27 2.43
CA HIS A 180 9.59 -24.66 2.75
C HIS A 180 9.83 -24.91 4.25
N SER A 181 10.08 -23.86 5.05
CA SER A 181 10.23 -23.98 6.51
C SER A 181 8.92 -23.76 7.26
N LEU A 182 7.85 -23.39 6.57
CA LEU A 182 6.54 -23.15 7.18
C LEU A 182 5.81 -24.48 7.40
N THR A 183 5.39 -24.73 8.64
CA THR A 183 4.61 -25.93 9.03
C THR A 183 3.10 -25.66 9.10
N THR A 184 2.69 -24.41 8.95
CA THR A 184 1.29 -23.98 9.01
C THR A 184 0.50 -24.46 7.79
N THR A 185 -0.61 -25.16 8.02
CA THR A 185 -1.52 -25.54 6.92
C THR A 185 -2.18 -24.30 6.31
N LEU A 186 -2.57 -24.36 5.02
CA LEU A 186 -3.32 -23.27 4.36
C LEU A 186 -4.59 -22.89 5.13
N GLY A 187 -5.30 -23.88 5.69
CA GLY A 187 -6.50 -23.64 6.49
C GLY A 187 -6.22 -22.84 7.76
N GLN A 188 -5.12 -23.16 8.46
CA GLN A 188 -4.66 -22.42 9.64
C GLN A 188 -4.25 -20.99 9.25
N HIS A 189 -3.40 -20.86 8.23
CA HIS A 189 -2.94 -19.57 7.71
C HIS A 189 -4.10 -18.60 7.43
N TYR A 190 -5.12 -19.06 6.69
CA TYR A 190 -6.25 -18.19 6.36
C TYR A 190 -7.17 -17.89 7.52
N ARG A 191 -7.35 -18.80 8.49
CA ARG A 191 -8.09 -18.49 9.72
C ARG A 191 -7.39 -17.38 10.50
N ASP A 192 -6.08 -17.46 10.64
CA ASP A 192 -5.30 -16.49 11.41
C ASP A 192 -5.21 -15.15 10.69
N LYS A 193 -5.06 -15.16 9.36
CA LYS A 193 -5.08 -13.95 8.52
C LYS A 193 -6.43 -13.23 8.58
N GLN A 194 -7.55 -13.97 8.55
CA GLN A 194 -8.89 -13.38 8.67
C GLN A 194 -9.14 -12.76 10.05
N LYS A 195 -8.63 -13.38 11.13
CA LYS A 195 -8.70 -12.82 12.48
C LYS A 195 -7.95 -11.48 12.56
N ARG A 196 -6.71 -11.43 12.05
CA ARG A 196 -5.90 -10.19 11.97
C ARG A 196 -6.61 -9.09 11.18
N PHE A 197 -7.03 -9.37 9.95
CA PHE A 197 -7.76 -8.41 9.10
C PHE A 197 -9.04 -7.86 9.74
N SER A 198 -9.76 -8.67 10.52
CA SER A 198 -10.99 -8.26 11.18
C SER A 198 -10.74 -7.27 12.32
N VAL A 199 -9.59 -7.40 13.01
CA VAL A 199 -9.17 -6.52 14.11
C VAL A 199 -8.61 -5.20 13.60
N GLU A 200 -7.92 -5.23 12.46
CA GLU A 200 -7.14 -4.11 11.93
C GLU A 200 -7.94 -3.09 11.08
N ALA A 201 -9.07 -3.49 10.52
CA ALA A 201 -9.81 -2.63 9.58
C ALA A 201 -10.65 -1.53 10.29
N PRO A 202 -10.56 -0.23 9.89
CA PRO A 202 -11.26 0.86 10.56
C PRO A 202 -12.79 0.75 10.50
N THR A 203 -13.47 0.53 11.63
CA THR A 203 -14.94 0.29 11.68
C THR A 203 -15.80 1.55 11.52
N VAL A 204 -15.18 2.71 11.21
CA VAL A 204 -15.85 4.02 11.21
C VAL A 204 -17.00 4.12 10.21
N PHE A 205 -16.93 3.35 9.13
CA PHE A 205 -17.95 3.33 8.09
C PHE A 205 -19.02 2.26 8.31
N ASP A 206 -18.84 1.32 9.24
CA ASP A 206 -19.65 0.09 9.33
C ASP A 206 -21.15 0.36 9.45
N ARG A 207 -21.52 1.20 10.43
CA ARG A 207 -22.92 1.56 10.69
C ARG A 207 -23.55 2.23 9.48
N ASP A 208 -22.81 3.08 8.79
CA ASP A 208 -23.33 3.84 7.66
C ASP A 208 -23.34 2.97 6.38
N LEU A 209 -22.39 2.05 6.21
CA LEU A 209 -22.37 1.07 5.14
C LEU A 209 -23.53 0.07 5.25
N LEU A 210 -23.89 -0.35 6.46
CA LEU A 210 -25.07 -1.21 6.70
C LEU A 210 -26.42 -0.52 6.40
N LYS A 211 -26.45 0.82 6.28
CA LYS A 211 -27.64 1.56 5.81
C LYS A 211 -27.71 1.64 4.29
N ILE A 212 -26.59 1.48 3.61
CA ILE A 212 -26.47 1.61 2.16
C ILE A 212 -26.54 0.24 1.49
N PHE A 213 -25.80 -0.72 2.04
CA PHE A 213 -25.67 -2.10 1.61
C PHE A 213 -26.29 -3.04 2.64
N SER A 214 -26.39 -4.33 2.32
CA SER A 214 -26.98 -5.32 3.23
C SER A 214 -26.09 -6.54 3.44
N ALA A 215 -26.03 -7.04 4.68
CA ALA A 215 -25.43 -8.31 5.04
C ALA A 215 -26.47 -9.46 5.08
N ASP A 216 -27.75 -9.17 4.81
CA ASP A 216 -28.84 -10.14 4.91
C ASP A 216 -28.67 -11.30 3.90
N PRO A 217 -28.77 -12.57 4.35
CA PRO A 217 -28.76 -13.75 3.48
C PRO A 217 -29.74 -13.69 2.30
N ALA A 218 -30.87 -13.00 2.44
CA ALA A 218 -31.86 -12.79 1.38
C ALA A 218 -31.25 -12.12 0.14
N HIS A 219 -30.23 -11.28 0.32
CA HIS A 219 -29.55 -10.56 -0.75
C HIS A 219 -28.29 -11.25 -1.26
N ARG A 220 -28.07 -12.54 -0.98
CA ARG A 220 -26.88 -13.29 -1.42
C ARG A 220 -26.64 -13.27 -2.94
N LYS A 221 -27.70 -13.15 -3.73
CA LYS A 221 -27.65 -13.09 -5.21
C LYS A 221 -27.33 -11.68 -5.73
N ALA A 222 -27.41 -10.64 -4.90
CA ALA A 222 -27.09 -9.29 -5.30
C ALA A 222 -25.57 -9.13 -5.50
N PRO A 223 -25.15 -8.16 -6.34
CA PRO A 223 -23.74 -7.84 -6.53
C PRO A 223 -23.04 -7.55 -5.19
N ALA A 224 -21.77 -7.91 -5.08
CA ALA A 224 -20.97 -7.50 -3.92
C ALA A 224 -20.85 -5.98 -3.89
N ALA A 225 -20.99 -5.36 -2.70
CA ALA A 225 -20.87 -3.91 -2.53
C ALA A 225 -19.55 -3.38 -3.11
N THR A 226 -18.44 -4.10 -2.88
CA THR A 226 -17.11 -3.80 -3.41
C THR A 226 -17.08 -3.68 -4.95
N THR A 227 -17.85 -4.50 -5.66
CA THR A 227 -17.93 -4.47 -7.13
C THR A 227 -18.62 -3.19 -7.61
N VAL A 228 -19.73 -2.83 -6.95
CA VAL A 228 -20.47 -1.60 -7.26
C VAL A 228 -19.64 -0.36 -6.95
N ILE A 229 -18.97 -0.33 -5.80
CA ILE A 229 -18.10 0.80 -5.40
C ILE A 229 -16.96 0.98 -6.42
N ARG A 230 -16.25 -0.10 -6.78
CA ARG A 230 -15.16 -0.04 -7.77
C ARG A 230 -15.66 0.43 -9.13
N LYS A 231 -16.81 -0.06 -9.59
CA LYS A 231 -17.43 0.34 -10.87
C LYS A 231 -17.70 1.85 -10.93
N HIS A 232 -18.14 2.45 -9.82
CA HIS A 232 -18.51 3.87 -9.77
C HIS A 232 -17.44 4.79 -9.15
N ARG A 233 -16.23 4.27 -8.85
CA ARG A 233 -15.19 4.97 -8.08
C ARG A 233 -14.89 6.37 -8.61
N ALA A 234 -14.57 6.50 -9.90
CA ALA A 234 -14.22 7.79 -10.51
C ALA A 234 -15.35 8.82 -10.42
N GLN A 235 -16.61 8.38 -10.58
CA GLN A 235 -17.78 9.25 -10.47
C GLN A 235 -18.01 9.71 -9.03
N ILE A 236 -17.86 8.78 -8.06
CA ILE A 236 -17.96 9.11 -6.63
C ILE A 236 -16.88 10.11 -6.25
N MET A 237 -15.64 9.86 -6.67
CA MET A 237 -14.51 10.74 -6.42
C MET A 237 -14.74 12.15 -6.95
N HIS A 238 -15.15 12.27 -8.21
CA HIS A 238 -15.40 13.56 -8.84
C HIS A 238 -16.54 14.33 -8.16
N SER A 239 -17.64 13.66 -7.81
CA SER A 239 -18.78 14.30 -7.14
C SER A 239 -18.41 14.84 -5.76
N VAL A 240 -17.78 14.02 -4.91
CA VAL A 240 -17.43 14.45 -3.55
C VAL A 240 -16.38 15.55 -3.58
N ALA A 241 -15.32 15.43 -4.40
CA ALA A 241 -14.27 16.45 -4.48
C ALA A 241 -14.83 17.83 -4.89
N ARG A 242 -15.84 17.86 -5.78
CA ARG A 242 -16.51 19.09 -6.20
C ARG A 242 -17.38 19.70 -5.09
N GLU A 243 -18.03 18.87 -4.29
CA GLU A 243 -18.98 19.30 -3.24
C GLU A 243 -18.30 19.74 -1.94
N THR A 244 -17.20 19.10 -1.56
CA THR A 244 -16.55 19.31 -0.26
C THR A 244 -15.22 20.05 -0.34
N GLY A 245 -14.64 20.20 -1.53
CA GLY A 245 -13.27 20.70 -1.70
C GLY A 245 -12.19 19.76 -1.14
N GLU A 246 -12.55 18.51 -0.83
CA GLU A 246 -11.64 17.51 -0.26
C GLU A 246 -10.50 17.14 -1.23
N TYR A 247 -9.34 16.81 -0.67
CA TYR A 247 -8.19 16.39 -1.45
C TYR A 247 -8.47 15.06 -2.16
N PRO A 248 -8.32 14.96 -3.50
CA PRO A 248 -8.62 13.75 -4.26
C PRO A 248 -7.92 12.49 -3.73
N LEU A 249 -6.72 12.66 -3.18
CA LEU A 249 -5.95 11.60 -2.52
C LEU A 249 -6.63 11.07 -1.25
N ALA A 250 -7.12 11.98 -0.39
CA ALA A 250 -7.81 11.60 0.84
C ALA A 250 -9.08 10.81 0.54
N LEU A 251 -9.82 11.26 -0.47
CA LEU A 251 -11.03 10.61 -0.94
C LEU A 251 -10.76 9.23 -1.56
N ASP A 252 -9.67 9.08 -2.32
CA ASP A 252 -9.27 7.79 -2.89
C ASP A 252 -8.99 6.75 -1.78
N HIS A 253 -8.29 7.16 -0.73
CA HIS A 253 -8.03 6.30 0.43
C HIS A 253 -9.28 6.00 1.27
N ALA A 254 -10.18 6.98 1.47
CA ALA A 254 -11.47 6.71 2.13
C ALA A 254 -12.31 5.70 1.37
N LEU A 255 -12.27 5.75 0.04
CA LEU A 255 -12.93 4.74 -0.79
C LEU A 255 -12.29 3.35 -0.65
N ASP A 256 -10.98 3.27 -0.48
CA ASP A 256 -10.31 2.01 -0.17
C ASP A 256 -10.77 1.45 1.19
N ASP A 257 -10.81 2.28 2.24
CA ASP A 257 -11.30 1.87 3.56
C ASP A 257 -12.78 1.42 3.51
N VAL A 258 -13.62 2.13 2.76
CA VAL A 258 -15.02 1.76 2.51
C VAL A 258 -15.12 0.40 1.79
N ILE A 259 -14.26 0.15 0.80
CA ILE A 259 -14.20 -1.13 0.09
C ILE A 259 -13.77 -2.24 1.04
N ASP A 260 -12.76 -1.99 1.88
CA ASP A 260 -12.22 -2.96 2.84
C ASP A 260 -13.23 -3.27 3.96
N ARG A 261 -14.00 -2.29 4.44
CA ARG A 261 -15.09 -2.54 5.40
C ARG A 261 -16.28 -3.25 4.80
N SER A 262 -16.70 -2.85 3.59
CA SER A 262 -17.76 -3.54 2.87
C SER A 262 -17.41 -5.02 2.63
N ARG A 263 -16.12 -5.30 2.47
CA ARG A 263 -15.55 -6.64 2.31
C ARG A 263 -15.58 -7.43 3.61
N VAL A 264 -15.05 -6.88 4.71
CA VAL A 264 -15.04 -7.55 6.03
C VAL A 264 -16.47 -7.87 6.49
N LEU A 265 -17.41 -6.94 6.28
CA LEU A 265 -18.82 -7.10 6.63
C LEU A 265 -19.61 -7.96 5.62
N LYS A 266 -18.97 -8.44 4.54
CA LYS A 266 -19.59 -9.26 3.48
C LYS A 266 -20.84 -8.62 2.84
N LEU A 267 -20.81 -7.30 2.64
CA LEU A 267 -21.97 -6.53 2.20
C LEU A 267 -22.32 -6.74 0.73
N ARG A 268 -23.63 -6.75 0.47
CA ARG A 268 -24.28 -6.87 -0.85
C ARG A 268 -24.99 -5.58 -1.21
N ALA A 269 -25.10 -5.30 -2.51
CA ALA A 269 -25.75 -4.12 -3.06
C ALA A 269 -27.10 -4.50 -3.73
N PRO A 270 -28.19 -4.63 -2.96
CA PRO A 270 -29.48 -5.07 -3.51
C PRO A 270 -30.18 -4.00 -4.37
N GLY A 271 -29.83 -2.73 -4.22
CA GLY A 271 -30.40 -1.65 -5.04
C GLY A 271 -29.64 -1.40 -6.34
N SER A 272 -30.19 -0.52 -7.19
CA SER A 272 -29.54 -0.13 -8.44
C SER A 272 -28.17 0.52 -8.20
N GLY A 273 -27.22 0.33 -9.13
CA GLY A 273 -25.89 0.93 -9.02
C GLY A 273 -25.92 2.46 -8.89
N GLN A 274 -26.90 3.12 -9.52
CA GLN A 274 -27.08 4.57 -9.42
C GLN A 274 -27.54 4.99 -8.02
N THR A 275 -28.46 4.25 -7.40
CA THR A 275 -28.91 4.51 -6.02
C THR A 275 -27.78 4.30 -5.03
N MET A 276 -27.03 3.20 -5.18
CA MET A 276 -25.87 2.91 -4.32
C MET A 276 -24.79 3.99 -4.44
N ARG A 277 -24.49 4.44 -5.66
CA ARG A 277 -23.56 5.54 -5.93
C ARG A 277 -23.99 6.81 -5.21
N ARG A 278 -25.24 7.24 -5.39
CA ARG A 278 -25.77 8.47 -4.75
C ARG A 278 -25.66 8.39 -3.23
N LYS A 279 -26.06 7.28 -2.62
CA LYS A 279 -25.96 7.06 -1.18
C LYS A 279 -24.51 7.10 -0.69
N LEU A 280 -23.58 6.51 -1.43
CA LEU A 280 -22.16 6.50 -1.05
C LEU A 280 -21.50 7.87 -1.22
N THR A 281 -21.82 8.59 -2.30
CA THR A 281 -21.42 9.99 -2.47
C THR A 281 -21.91 10.82 -1.28
N ALA A 282 -23.19 10.71 -0.91
CA ALA A 282 -23.74 11.43 0.24
C ALA A 282 -23.03 11.08 1.56
N LEU A 283 -22.70 9.79 1.79
CA LEU A 283 -21.94 9.36 2.97
C LEU A 283 -20.55 10.00 3.00
N LEU A 284 -19.82 9.98 1.88
CA LEU A 284 -18.47 10.53 1.81
C LEU A 284 -18.46 12.07 1.81
N THR A 285 -19.49 12.72 1.28
CA THR A 285 -19.69 14.17 1.39
C THR A 285 -19.97 14.57 2.84
N ALA A 286 -20.82 13.82 3.55
CA ALA A 286 -21.18 14.10 4.94
C ALA A 286 -20.05 13.81 5.94
N LYS A 287 -19.18 12.86 5.61
CA LYS A 287 -17.99 12.54 6.40
C LYS A 287 -16.82 13.33 5.82
N SER A 288 -16.49 14.49 6.38
CA SER A 288 -15.27 15.21 6.01
C SER A 288 -14.07 14.26 6.06
N VAL A 289 -13.61 13.82 4.90
CA VAL A 289 -12.65 12.73 4.73
C VAL A 289 -11.31 13.12 5.33
N THR A 290 -10.88 14.36 5.09
CA THR A 290 -9.68 14.89 5.75
C THR A 290 -9.85 14.85 7.27
N SER A 291 -11.03 15.19 7.80
CA SER A 291 -11.32 15.12 9.24
C SER A 291 -11.23 13.69 9.80
N LEU A 292 -11.65 12.67 9.07
CA LEU A 292 -11.56 11.27 9.53
C LEU A 292 -10.12 10.81 9.76
N TYR A 293 -9.20 11.25 8.92
CA TYR A 293 -7.78 10.93 9.04
C TYR A 293 -7.04 11.96 9.91
N SER A 294 -7.52 13.21 9.94
CA SER A 294 -7.03 14.28 10.81
C SER A 294 -7.71 14.29 12.18
N SER A 295 -8.48 13.27 12.57
CA SER A 295 -9.08 13.11 13.90
C SER A 295 -8.70 11.74 14.49
N GLY A 296 -7.77 11.77 15.45
CA GLY A 296 -7.45 10.73 16.43
C GLY A 296 -7.01 9.31 16.02
N ARG A 297 -7.24 8.78 14.82
CA ARG A 297 -7.20 7.32 14.64
C ARG A 297 -5.90 6.73 14.06
N ARG A 298 -5.45 5.70 14.77
CA ARG A 298 -4.30 4.82 14.57
C ARG A 298 -4.64 3.77 13.50
N GLN A 299 -3.92 3.76 12.38
CA GLN A 299 -3.96 2.71 11.35
C GLN A 299 -2.96 1.62 11.71
N THR A 300 -3.38 0.37 11.74
CA THR A 300 -2.54 -0.82 11.98
C THR A 300 -1.74 -1.20 10.75
N PHE A 301 -0.53 -1.71 10.98
CA PHE A 301 0.24 -2.44 9.97
C PHE A 301 0.16 -3.93 10.22
N ALA A 302 0.04 -4.69 9.13
CA ALA A 302 0.63 -6.01 9.03
C ALA A 302 2.08 -5.77 8.55
N VAL A 303 3.05 -6.12 9.40
CA VAL A 303 4.42 -6.43 8.99
C VAL A 303 4.48 -7.94 8.83
#